data_AF-A0A6B1DVL9-F1
#
_entry.id   AF-A0A6B1DVL9-F1
#
_cell.length_a   1.000
_cell.length_b   1.000
_cell.length_c   1.000
_cell.angle_alpha   90.00
_cell.angle_beta   90.00
_cell.angle_gamma   90.00
#
_symmetry.space_group_name_H-M   'P 1'
#
loop_
_entity.id
_entity.type
_entity.pdbx_description
1 polymer ?
#
loop_
_entity_poly.entity_id
_entity_poly.type
_entity_poly.pdbx_seq_one_letter_code
_entity_poly.pdbx_strand_id
1 'polypeptide(L)'
;MEAKKKRLTLDLDPAFQRRLKATAALKGVSMRGYCLAAIGRELAQDEANGVSGRPVFFRAERLARRRREIFGGKPLSGDSADLIREAREIRDTEIKEWA
;
A
#
# COMPACT_ATOMS: atom_id res chain seq x y z
N MET A 1 1.45 17.93 18.61
CA MET A 1 2.75 18.09 17.93
C MET A 1 2.46 18.41 16.47
N GLU A 2 2.82 19.60 15.97
CA GLU A 2 2.68 19.90 14.54
C GLU A 2 3.60 18.99 13.72
N ALA A 3 3.02 18.19 12.82
CA ALA A 3 3.78 17.33 11.94
C ALA A 3 4.70 18.19 11.04
N LYS A 4 6.01 17.95 11.11
CA LYS A 4 7.02 18.67 10.33
C LYS A 4 6.72 18.51 8.83
N LYS A 5 6.39 19.61 8.15
CA LYS A 5 6.08 19.61 6.71
C LYS A 5 7.27 19.08 5.91
N LYS A 6 7.07 18.04 5.11
CA LYS A 6 8.08 17.49 4.20
C LYS A 6 8.14 18.33 2.91
N ARG A 7 9.35 18.51 2.36
CA ARG A 7 9.57 19.23 1.10
C ARG A 7 9.58 18.23 -0.06
N LEU A 8 8.83 18.53 -1.11
CA LEU A 8 8.86 17.83 -2.39
C LEU A 8 9.44 18.79 -3.43
N THR A 9 10.45 18.33 -4.16
CA THR A 9 11.05 19.05 -5.29
C THR A 9 10.62 18.34 -6.57
N LEU A 10 10.23 19.10 -7.59
CA LEU A 10 9.75 18.58 -8.86
C LEU A 10 10.51 19.27 -9.99
N ASP A 11 11.02 18.48 -10.92
CA ASP A 11 11.57 18.97 -12.18
C ASP A 11 10.42 19.20 -13.16
N LEU A 12 10.32 20.40 -13.71
CA LEU A 12 9.22 20.81 -14.58
C LEU A 12 9.76 21.36 -15.88
N ASP A 13 9.11 21.03 -16.99
CA ASP A 13 9.37 21.70 -18.25
C ASP A 13 9.10 23.22 -18.14
N PRO A 14 9.94 24.07 -18.77
CA PRO A 14 9.79 25.53 -18.67
C PRO A 14 8.43 26.05 -19.15
N ALA A 15 7.82 25.39 -20.12
CA ALA A 15 6.47 25.73 -20.59
C ALA A 15 5.40 25.42 -19.53
N PHE A 16 5.52 24.28 -18.86
CA PHE A 16 4.60 23.87 -17.81
C PHE A 16 4.72 24.76 -16.57
N GLN A 17 5.94 25.10 -16.17
CA GLN A 17 6.19 26.02 -15.06
C GLN A 17 5.54 27.40 -15.29
N ARG A 18 5.65 27.95 -16.51
CA ARG A 18 5.01 29.23 -16.88
C ARG A 18 3.49 29.15 -16.78
N ARG A 19 2.88 28.10 -17.32
CA ARG A 19 1.42 27.87 -17.22
C ARG A 19 0.98 27.76 -15.77
N LEU A 20 1.72 27.01 -14.96
CA LEU A 20 1.45 26.83 -13.54
C LEU A 20 1.51 28.17 -12.78
N LYS A 21 2.54 28.97 -13.02
CA LYS A 21 2.72 30.29 -12.40
C LYS A 21 1.58 31.24 -12.77
N ALA A 22 1.24 31.32 -14.05
CA ALA A 22 0.13 32.16 -14.53
C ALA A 22 -1.21 31.74 -13.89
N THR A 23 -1.48 30.43 -13.84
CA THR A 23 -2.73 29.91 -13.26
C THR A 23 -2.82 30.18 -11.76
N ALA A 24 -1.71 30.01 -11.01
CA ALA A 24 -1.68 30.32 -9.59
C ALA A 24 -1.92 31.82 -9.33
N ALA A 25 -1.30 32.69 -10.14
CA ALA A 25 -1.50 34.14 -10.07
C ALA A 25 -2.96 34.54 -10.36
N LEU A 26 -3.57 33.98 -11.40
CA LEU A 26 -4.98 34.21 -11.73
C LEU A 26 -5.93 33.80 -10.59
N LYS A 27 -5.54 32.79 -9.80
CA LYS A 27 -6.31 32.34 -8.62
C LYS A 27 -5.93 33.06 -7.32
N GLY A 28 -5.02 34.04 -7.36
CA GLY A 28 -4.57 34.79 -6.18
C GLY A 28 -3.85 33.93 -5.13
N VAL A 29 -3.29 32.79 -5.52
CA VAL A 29 -2.61 31.85 -4.60
C VAL A 29 -1.14 31.66 -4.98
N SER A 30 -0.32 31.27 -4.00
CA SER A 30 1.06 30.87 -4.28
C SER A 30 1.10 29.60 -5.15
N MET A 31 2.16 29.43 -5.96
CA MET A 31 2.36 28.20 -6.74
C MET A 31 2.34 26.94 -5.84
N ARG A 32 2.96 27.01 -4.65
CA ARG A 32 2.93 25.92 -3.68
C ARG A 32 1.51 25.59 -3.23
N GLY A 33 0.72 26.61 -2.88
CA GLY A 33 -0.67 26.44 -2.48
C GLY A 33 -1.51 25.84 -3.59
N TYR A 34 -1.31 26.32 -4.82
CA TYR A 34 -1.98 25.78 -6.01
C TYR A 34 -1.64 24.30 -6.22
N CYS A 35 -0.35 23.92 -6.18
CA CYS A 35 0.07 22.53 -6.34
C CYS A 35 -0.49 21.62 -5.24
N LEU A 36 -0.43 22.06 -3.98
CA LEU A 36 -0.98 21.29 -2.86
C LEU A 36 -2.49 21.07 -3.01
N ALA A 37 -3.24 22.10 -3.41
CA ALA A 37 -4.66 21.97 -3.65
C ALA A 37 -4.97 21.07 -4.86
N ALA A 38 -4.18 21.14 -5.93
CA ALA A 38 -4.34 20.28 -7.09
C ALA A 38 -4.06 18.81 -6.75
N ILE A 39 -2.93 18.52 -6.09
CA ILE A 39 -2.57 17.17 -5.64
C ILE A 39 -3.63 16.64 -4.65
N GLY A 40 -4.09 17.46 -3.71
CA GLY A 40 -5.12 17.05 -2.76
C GLY A 40 -6.45 16.70 -3.43
N ARG A 41 -6.86 17.45 -4.46
CA ARG A 41 -8.06 17.10 -5.25
C ARG A 41 -7.87 15.80 -6.02
N GLU A 42 -6.72 15.61 -6.66
CA GLU A 42 -6.43 14.38 -7.41
C GLU A 42 -6.45 13.16 -6.47
N LEU A 43 -5.81 13.26 -5.30
CA LEU A 43 -5.81 12.19 -4.31
C LEU A 43 -7.22 11.89 -3.77
N ALA A 44 -8.03 12.93 -3.50
CA ALA A 44 -9.42 12.73 -3.08
C ALA A 44 -10.28 12.09 -4.18
N GLN A 45 -10.03 12.44 -5.44
CA GLN A 45 -10.69 11.83 -6.59
C GLN A 45 -10.24 10.37 -6.77
N ASP A 46 -8.96 10.08 -6.62
CA ASP A 46 -8.42 8.72 -6.60
C ASP A 46 -9.02 7.91 -5.45
N GLU A 47 -9.20 8.51 -4.27
CA GLU A 47 -9.89 7.91 -3.12
C GLU A 47 -11.34 7.56 -3.44
N ALA A 48 -12.07 8.50 -4.03
CA ALA A 48 -13.45 8.30 -4.44
C ALA A 48 -13.59 7.23 -5.55
N ASN A 49 -12.66 7.21 -6.50
CA ASN A 49 -12.63 6.25 -7.62
C ASN A 49 -12.02 4.90 -7.24
N GLY A 50 -11.60 4.71 -5.99
CA GLY A 50 -10.94 3.47 -5.52
C GLY A 50 -9.52 3.25 -6.05
N VAL A 51 -8.93 4.27 -6.69
CA VAL A 51 -7.55 4.29 -7.19
C VAL A 51 -6.56 4.51 -6.03
N SER A 52 -6.96 5.18 -4.95
CA SER A 52 -6.15 5.26 -3.73
C SER A 52 -6.08 3.89 -3.02
N GLY A 53 -5.11 3.07 -3.38
CA GLY A 53 -4.51 2.12 -2.44
C GLY A 53 -5.41 1.05 -1.80
N ARG A 54 -6.47 0.57 -2.45
CA ARG A 54 -7.04 -0.76 -2.13
C ARG A 54 -6.81 -1.71 -3.30
N PRO A 55 -5.62 -2.34 -3.35
CA PRO A 55 -5.46 -3.55 -2.54
C PRO A 55 -4.16 -3.71 -1.74
N VAL A 56 -3.13 -2.85 -1.79
CA VAL A 56 -1.83 -3.23 -1.18
C VAL A 56 -1.79 -3.02 0.33
N PHE A 57 -2.19 -1.85 0.86
CA PHE A 57 -2.13 -1.60 2.31
C PHE A 57 -3.18 -2.39 3.09
N PHE A 58 -4.43 -2.43 2.62
CA PHE A 58 -5.49 -3.20 3.29
C PHE A 58 -5.26 -4.72 3.19
N ARG A 59 -4.64 -5.23 2.10
CA ARG A 59 -4.19 -6.63 2.05
C ARG A 59 -2.96 -6.85 2.90
N ALA A 60 -2.00 -5.93 2.98
CA ALA A 60 -0.81 -6.09 3.81
C ALA A 60 -1.18 -6.13 5.30
N GLU A 61 -2.08 -5.26 5.77
CA GLU A 61 -2.57 -5.31 7.15
C GLU A 61 -3.41 -6.55 7.42
N ARG A 62 -4.32 -6.91 6.50
CA ARG A 62 -5.12 -8.13 6.62
C ARG A 62 -4.24 -9.39 6.61
N LEU A 63 -3.20 -9.42 5.78
CA LEU A 63 -2.22 -10.51 5.69
C LEU A 63 -1.35 -10.56 6.94
N ALA A 64 -0.87 -9.41 7.43
CA ALA A 64 -0.09 -9.33 8.67
C ALA A 64 -0.93 -9.77 9.87
N ARG A 65 -2.22 -9.40 9.91
CA ARG A 65 -3.16 -9.87 10.93
C ARG A 65 -3.38 -11.38 10.85
N ARG A 66 -3.69 -11.92 9.66
CA ARG A 66 -3.83 -13.37 9.45
C ARG A 66 -2.55 -14.14 9.78
N ARG A 67 -1.38 -13.60 9.42
CA ARG A 67 -0.08 -14.19 9.76
C ARG A 67 0.15 -14.22 11.27
N ARG A 68 -0.27 -13.19 12.01
CA ARG A 68 -0.22 -13.19 13.48
C ARG A 68 -1.23 -14.17 14.10
N GLU A 69 -2.45 -14.22 13.58
CA GLU A 69 -3.49 -15.14 14.06
C GLU A 69 -3.08 -16.60 13.87
N ILE A 70 -2.55 -16.96 12.69
CA ILE A 70 -2.25 -18.36 12.34
C ILE A 70 -0.86 -18.78 12.83
N PHE A 71 0.15 -17.91 12.70
CA PHE A 71 1.55 -18.26 12.97
C PHE A 71 2.14 -17.55 14.21
N GLY A 72 1.31 -16.85 15.00
CA GLY A 72 1.75 -16.17 16.22
C GLY A 72 2.83 -15.10 16.00
N GLY A 73 3.02 -14.63 14.77
CA GLY A 73 4.09 -13.69 14.42
C GLY A 73 5.49 -14.30 14.33
N LYS A 74 5.63 -15.63 14.47
CA LYS A 74 6.91 -16.33 14.28
C LYS A 74 6.99 -16.87 12.85
N PRO A 75 8.18 -16.88 12.22
CA PRO A 75 8.38 -17.67 11.01
C PRO A 75 8.12 -19.14 11.34
N LEU A 76 7.41 -19.85 10.46
CA LEU A 76 7.32 -21.31 10.53
C LEU A 76 8.74 -21.88 10.52
N SER A 77 9.06 -22.71 11.49
CA SER A 77 10.30 -23.46 11.51
C SER A 77 10.18 -24.65 10.54
N GLY A 78 11.18 -24.83 9.68
CA GLY A 78 11.26 -25.97 8.76
C GLY A 78 11.04 -25.61 7.30
N ASP A 79 11.42 -26.53 6.41
CA ASP A 79 11.14 -26.45 4.98
C ASP A 79 9.68 -26.87 4.70
N SER A 80 9.02 -26.12 3.83
CA SER A 80 7.72 -26.46 3.27
C SER A 80 7.65 -27.89 2.70
N ALA A 81 8.74 -28.38 2.11
CA ALA A 81 8.78 -29.73 1.55
C ALA A 81 8.68 -30.82 2.62
N ASP A 82 9.27 -30.58 3.80
CA ASP A 82 9.23 -31.51 4.93
C ASP A 82 7.83 -31.58 5.53
N LEU A 83 7.18 -30.43 5.71
CA LEU A 83 5.80 -30.35 6.21
C LEU A 83 4.79 -31.04 5.29
N ILE A 84 4.99 -30.91 3.97
CA ILE A 84 4.13 -31.58 2.98
C ILE A 84 4.34 -33.10 3.02
N ARG A 85 5.57 -33.56 3.25
CA ARG A 85 5.88 -35.00 3.36
C ARG A 85 5.22 -35.60 4.60
N GLU A 86 5.40 -34.96 5.75
CA GLU A 86 4.78 -35.37 7.02
C GLU A 86 3.25 -35.42 6.92
N ALA A 87 2.63 -34.39 6.32
CA ALA A 87 1.18 -34.37 6.11
C ALA A 87 0.68 -35.51 5.22
N ARG A 88 1.47 -35.94 4.23
CA ARG A 88 1.13 -37.09 3.38
C ARG A 88 1.24 -38.41 4.15
N GLU A 89 2.28 -38.57 4.97
CA GLU A 89 2.47 -39.76 5.80
C GLU A 89 1.36 -39.92 6.85
N ILE A 90 0.93 -38.82 7.49
CA ILE A 90 -0.20 -38.82 8.42
C ILE A 90 -1.47 -39.28 7.71
N ARG A 91 -1.80 -38.66 6.57
CA ARG A 91 -2.99 -39.01 5.80
C ARG A 91 -2.99 -40.47 5.35
N ASP A 92 -1.85 -40.97 4.89
CA ASP A 92 -1.73 -42.35 4.42
C ASP A 92 -1.84 -43.36 5.59
N THR A 93 -1.46 -42.96 6.80
CA THR A 93 -1.70 -43.72 8.05
C THR A 93 -3.18 -43.73 8.42
N GLU A 94 -3.84 -42.58 8.43
CA GLU A 94 -5.28 -42.46 8.72
C GLU A 94 -6.14 -43.27 7.74
N ILE A 95 -5.78 -43.25 6.44
CA ILE A 95 -6.47 -44.05 5.42
C ILE A 95 -6.29 -45.56 5.66
N LYS A 96 -5.12 -45.99 6.15
CA LYS A 96 -4.87 -47.39 6.50
C LYS A 96 -5.58 -47.83 7.78
N GLU A 97 -5.76 -46.93 8.75
CA GLU A 97 -6.50 -47.22 9.98
C GLU A 97 -8.02 -47.31 9.75
N TRP A 98 -8.54 -46.73 8.66
CA TRP A 98 -9.95 -46.78 8.29
C TRP A 98 -10.30 -47.83 7.22
N ALA A 99 -9.30 -48.58 6.72
CA ALA A 99 -9.46 -49.65 5.73
C ALA A 99 -9.37 -51.04 6.37
#